data_AF-A0A812QSM7-F1
#
_entry.id   AF-A0A812QSM7-F1
#
_cell.length_a   1.000
_cell.length_b   1.000
_cell.length_c   1.000
_cell.angle_alpha   90.00
_cell.angle_beta   90.00
_cell.angle_gamma   90.00
#
_symmetry.space_group_name_H-M   'P 1'
#
loop_
_entity.id
_entity.type
_entity.pdbx_description
1 polymer ?
#
loop_
_entity_poly.entity_id
_entity_poly.type
_entity_poly.pdbx_seq_one_letter_code
_entity_poly.pdbx_strand_id
1 'polypeptide(L)'
;MVSMSPLNYLGLVVYFVVLVVSMVAAYRQPVSFQRQAFSIGLIAVTWFYILRFSITYPWTPWYDEGLNLFDVAYADVIWGGASGIWGLSQRLLTWAIVATVWTIESPAYYQLFGLFGAMSGSYCLIPFHSRPADKVPASLACFTLLAFCCVWMLPHTTTMRSLSWWLWLLHACLIVPKFGHCGPQMDRGMLYFVLAMLSFATHITSTCSAMPQSDCQISISVDVLASSVLTCVFAAQHVCVPELLLWTVLVFVASPGFVLGCVCGFYQHGLRSTLVTFIQRVVSKLAGSSHSGWMNLGYWRSTTDYPMACRQLVEVVGGEAAIKDSDNVLCVGCGRGAELSFIRTKYGPRRIVGLDKEVASATGVETKAARAESFASGVNRILPGEFNKILAIDSLYHFDKAKFFREAAKVLKIRESLIFTDVVLRPNSPAWVRVCLCAMDIPMSGHWTEQEHRTQLQEAGFRVTSWKSLEPFVLQPSFPRALAQHLDYVLVKAELYQVLAKPSAAVIGSGMSGLIAAHLLQETHDVIIYEAGPKCGLVGLQEELTPGVAVDVPLRFMMPHYYRHLLGVIRELEIPVRAVPYNAAYQKGTSMLMVTSTSWSEHIWQHLKYVPYLAKLMFTVFLCK
;
A
#
# COMPACT_ATOMS: atom_id res chain seq x y z
N MET A 1 -13.40 53.64 -12.10
CA MET A 1 -13.89 52.33 -11.61
C MET A 1 -14.54 51.64 -12.78
N VAL A 2 -13.84 50.74 -13.47
CA VAL A 2 -14.46 49.87 -14.47
C VAL A 2 -15.42 48.96 -13.70
N SER A 3 -16.72 49.08 -13.92
CA SER A 3 -17.71 48.29 -13.21
C SER A 3 -17.54 46.82 -13.61
N MET A 4 -17.01 45.98 -12.70
CA MET A 4 -17.08 44.54 -12.87
C MET A 4 -18.55 44.16 -13.04
N SER A 5 -18.85 43.30 -14.03
CA SER A 5 -20.22 42.80 -14.20
C SER A 5 -20.68 42.10 -12.91
N PRO A 6 -21.98 42.17 -12.55
CA PRO A 6 -22.52 41.48 -11.37
C PRO A 6 -22.19 39.98 -11.34
N LEU A 7 -22.05 39.37 -12.53
CA LEU A 7 -21.72 37.97 -12.72
C LEU A 7 -20.26 37.65 -12.33
N ASN A 8 -19.31 38.54 -12.64
CA ASN A 8 -17.91 38.40 -12.24
C ASN A 8 -17.73 38.57 -10.73
N TYR A 9 -18.49 39.49 -10.12
CA TYR A 9 -18.49 39.69 -8.67
C TYR A 9 -19.02 38.44 -7.94
N LEU A 10 -20.14 37.88 -8.41
CA LEU A 10 -20.68 36.64 -7.86
C LEU A 10 -19.69 35.47 -7.96
N GLY A 11 -19.02 35.32 -9.12
CA GLY A 11 -17.99 34.29 -9.30
C GLY A 11 -16.82 34.42 -8.32
N LEU A 12 -16.34 35.64 -8.08
CA LEU A 12 -15.27 35.92 -7.11
C LEU A 12 -15.70 35.60 -5.66
N VAL A 13 -16.93 35.96 -5.28
CA VAL A 13 -17.48 35.63 -3.95
C VAL A 13 -17.56 34.12 -3.77
N VAL A 14 -18.10 33.39 -4.75
CA VAL A 14 -18.18 31.92 -4.72
C VAL A 14 -16.80 31.29 -4.59
N TYR A 15 -15.81 31.78 -5.33
CA TYR A 15 -14.42 31.33 -5.25
C TYR A 15 -13.88 31.39 -3.81
N PHE A 16 -13.97 32.57 -3.17
CA PHE A 16 -13.42 32.76 -1.81
C PHE A 16 -14.21 31.98 -0.75
N VAL A 17 -15.53 31.86 -0.91
CA VAL A 17 -16.35 31.04 0.00
C VAL A 17 -15.91 29.57 -0.08
N VAL A 18 -15.78 29.02 -1.29
CA VAL A 18 -15.34 27.62 -1.47
C VAL A 18 -13.94 27.41 -0.90
N LEU A 19 -13.00 28.35 -1.16
CA LEU A 19 -11.66 28.32 -0.62
C LEU A 19 -11.64 28.29 0.91
N VAL A 20 -12.30 29.25 1.57
CA VAL A 20 -12.28 29.39 3.03
C VAL A 20 -12.93 28.18 3.70
N VAL A 21 -14.09 27.74 3.21
CA VAL A 21 -14.78 26.56 3.74
C VAL A 21 -13.90 25.31 3.62
N SER A 22 -13.27 25.12 2.47
CA SER A 22 -12.40 23.98 2.20
C SER A 22 -11.15 24.00 3.07
N MET A 23 -10.54 25.17 3.25
CA MET A 23 -9.38 25.38 4.12
C MET A 23 -9.72 25.07 5.58
N VAL A 24 -10.83 25.62 6.11
CA VAL A 24 -11.27 25.36 7.49
C VAL A 24 -11.54 23.86 7.70
N ALA A 25 -12.15 23.18 6.74
CA ALA A 25 -12.39 21.74 6.80
C ALA A 25 -11.09 20.94 6.85
N ALA A 26 -10.07 21.34 6.08
CA ALA A 26 -8.75 20.70 6.06
C ALA A 26 -8.00 20.86 7.40
N TYR A 27 -8.00 22.07 7.98
CA TYR A 27 -7.30 22.34 9.24
C TYR A 27 -7.99 21.77 10.49
N ARG A 28 -9.27 21.42 10.40
CA ARG A 28 -9.98 20.70 11.48
C ARG A 28 -9.58 19.23 11.60
N GLN A 29 -8.86 18.68 10.63
CA GLN A 29 -8.43 17.29 10.67
C GLN A 29 -7.26 17.11 11.66
N PRO A 30 -7.17 15.94 12.33
CA PRO A 30 -6.07 15.64 13.24
C PRO A 30 -4.76 15.46 12.45
N VAL A 31 -3.95 16.51 12.39
CA VAL A 31 -2.65 16.55 11.71
C VAL A 31 -1.61 17.09 12.70
N SER A 32 -0.35 16.66 12.59
CA SER A 32 0.71 17.14 13.48
C SER A 32 0.92 18.65 13.35
N PHE A 33 1.26 19.29 14.46
CA PHE A 33 1.53 20.74 14.52
C PHE A 33 2.59 21.16 13.48
N GLN A 34 3.64 20.36 13.30
CA GLN A 34 4.70 20.63 12.32
C GLN A 34 4.18 20.73 10.88
N ARG A 35 3.28 19.82 10.47
CA ARG A 35 2.69 19.85 9.13
C ARG A 35 1.72 21.02 8.96
N GLN A 36 0.96 21.36 10.01
CA GLN A 36 0.08 22.53 10.00
C GLN A 36 0.90 23.83 9.87
N ALA A 37 1.97 23.97 10.65
CA ALA A 37 2.86 25.13 10.59
C ALA A 37 3.54 25.26 9.21
N PHE A 38 4.01 24.15 8.65
CA PHE A 38 4.60 24.13 7.31
C PHE A 38 3.58 24.52 6.22
N SER A 39 2.34 24.00 6.30
CA SER A 39 1.24 24.40 5.41
C SER A 39 0.95 25.89 5.51
N ILE A 40 0.85 26.45 6.73
CA ILE A 40 0.61 27.89 6.95
C ILE A 40 1.74 28.72 6.34
N GLY A 41 3.00 28.31 6.52
CA GLY A 41 4.15 28.99 5.93
C GLY A 41 4.09 29.03 4.40
N LEU A 42 3.78 27.90 3.75
CA LEU A 42 3.65 27.83 2.29
C LEU A 42 2.51 28.72 1.77
N ILE A 43 1.36 28.71 2.43
CA ILE A 43 0.22 29.57 2.09
C ILE A 43 0.61 31.04 2.24
N ALA A 44 1.27 31.41 3.34
CA ALA A 44 1.67 32.79 3.60
C ALA A 44 2.61 33.33 2.51
N VAL A 45 3.58 32.53 2.07
CA VAL A 45 4.51 32.92 1.00
C VAL A 45 3.81 33.03 -0.36
N THR A 46 3.04 32.02 -0.75
CA THR A 46 2.33 32.02 -2.05
C THR A 46 1.30 33.14 -2.13
N TRP A 47 0.49 33.32 -1.09
CA TRP A 47 -0.51 34.39 -1.03
C TRP A 47 0.08 35.78 -0.90
N PHE A 48 1.26 35.95 -0.30
CA PHE A 48 1.95 37.24 -0.29
C PHE A 48 2.16 37.77 -1.72
N TYR A 49 2.68 36.93 -2.61
CA TYR A 49 2.90 37.29 -4.01
C TYR A 49 1.59 37.47 -4.80
N ILE A 50 0.60 36.60 -4.59
CA ILE A 50 -0.72 36.71 -5.24
C ILE A 50 -1.42 38.03 -4.84
N LEU A 51 -1.37 38.40 -3.56
CA LEU A 51 -1.96 39.65 -3.07
C LEU A 51 -1.22 40.87 -3.63
N ARG A 52 0.12 40.83 -3.67
CA ARG A 52 0.92 41.91 -4.26
C ARG A 52 0.58 42.12 -5.73
N PHE A 53 0.47 41.04 -6.51
CA PHE A 53 0.02 41.09 -7.90
C PHE A 53 -1.41 41.65 -8.03
N SER A 54 -2.33 41.21 -7.15
CA SER A 54 -3.71 41.67 -7.17
C SER A 54 -3.84 43.17 -6.88
N ILE A 55 -2.94 43.73 -6.06
CA ILE A 55 -2.87 45.16 -5.74
C ILE A 55 -2.32 45.96 -6.93
N THR A 56 -1.35 45.41 -7.67
CA THR A 56 -0.75 46.08 -8.83
C THR A 56 -1.59 45.93 -10.10
N TYR A 57 -2.46 44.92 -10.18
CA TYR A 57 -3.29 44.61 -11.34
C TYR A 57 -4.12 45.79 -11.89
N PRO A 58 -4.82 46.62 -11.08
CA PRO A 58 -5.57 47.78 -11.57
C PRO A 58 -4.74 48.84 -12.30
N TRP A 59 -3.41 48.77 -12.18
CA TRP A 59 -2.45 49.69 -12.80
C TRP A 59 -1.77 49.09 -14.03
N THR A 60 -2.26 47.94 -14.50
CA THR A 60 -1.70 47.25 -15.67
C THR A 60 -2.56 47.49 -16.91
N PRO A 61 -1.98 47.47 -18.13
CA PRO A 61 -2.75 47.60 -19.38
C PRO A 61 -3.89 46.58 -19.51
N TRP A 62 -3.71 45.40 -18.91
CA TRP A 62 -4.70 44.32 -18.89
C TRP A 62 -6.00 44.69 -18.16
N TYR A 63 -5.93 45.62 -17.21
CA TYR A 63 -7.10 46.11 -16.48
C TYR A 63 -7.96 47.04 -17.35
N ASP A 64 -7.32 47.90 -18.13
CA ASP A 64 -8.01 48.80 -19.07
C ASP A 64 -8.72 48.03 -20.20
N GLU A 65 -8.20 46.85 -20.55
CA GLU A 65 -8.84 45.91 -21.48
C GLU A 65 -10.00 45.09 -20.86
N GLY A 66 -10.27 45.26 -19.56
CA GLY A 66 -11.37 44.59 -18.85
C GLY A 66 -11.20 43.08 -18.70
N LEU A 67 -9.96 42.59 -18.71
CA LEU A 67 -9.66 41.16 -18.61
C LEU A 67 -9.89 40.63 -17.18
N ASN A 68 -9.90 39.30 -17.02
CA ASN A 68 -10.03 38.70 -15.69
C ASN A 68 -8.65 38.63 -14.99
N LEU A 69 -8.57 39.05 -13.73
CA LEU A 69 -7.34 39.03 -12.92
C LEU A 69 -6.63 37.66 -12.96
N PHE A 70 -7.37 36.57 -12.84
CA PHE A 70 -6.79 35.21 -12.82
C PHE A 70 -6.29 34.79 -14.19
N ASP A 71 -7.03 35.08 -15.26
CA ASP A 71 -6.59 34.77 -16.63
C ASP A 71 -5.30 35.52 -16.97
N VAL A 72 -5.16 36.77 -16.51
CA VAL A 72 -3.96 37.58 -16.68
C VAL A 72 -2.78 37.02 -15.87
N ALA A 73 -3.02 36.57 -14.63
CA ALA A 73 -1.99 35.91 -13.83
C ALA A 73 -1.46 34.62 -14.50
N TYR A 74 -2.34 33.82 -15.11
CA TYR A 74 -1.92 32.65 -15.90
C TYR A 74 -1.23 33.05 -17.21
N ALA A 75 -1.70 34.10 -17.89
CA ALA A 75 -1.09 34.57 -19.12
C ALA A 75 0.34 35.09 -18.91
N ASP A 76 0.61 35.80 -17.82
CA ASP A 76 1.97 36.27 -17.47
C ASP A 76 2.98 35.11 -17.36
N VAL A 77 2.48 33.97 -16.91
CA VAL A 77 3.27 32.76 -16.67
C VAL A 77 3.43 31.93 -17.96
N ILE A 78 2.40 31.90 -18.81
CA ILE A 78 2.33 31.07 -20.03
C ILE A 78 2.93 31.80 -21.24
N TRP A 79 2.61 33.09 -21.42
CA TRP A 79 2.98 33.90 -22.58
C TRP A 79 4.09 34.91 -22.32
N GLY A 80 4.78 34.85 -21.18
CA GLY A 80 5.82 35.81 -20.75
C GLY A 80 7.04 36.00 -21.68
N GLY A 81 6.99 35.57 -22.94
CA GLY A 81 8.02 35.83 -23.94
C GLY A 81 9.38 35.25 -23.55
N ALA A 82 10.45 36.02 -23.73
CA ALA A 82 11.82 35.62 -23.40
C ALA A 82 12.08 35.43 -21.88
N SER A 83 11.20 35.91 -21.01
CA SER A 83 11.23 35.72 -19.56
C SER A 83 10.17 34.73 -19.06
N GLY A 84 9.47 34.03 -19.96
CA GLY A 84 8.45 33.05 -19.60
C GLY A 84 9.02 31.87 -18.79
N ILE A 85 8.31 31.47 -17.74
CA ILE A 85 8.64 30.30 -16.90
C ILE A 85 7.73 29.11 -17.22
N TRP A 86 7.24 29.00 -18.46
CA TRP A 86 6.31 27.94 -18.86
C TRP A 86 6.80 26.55 -18.44
N GLY A 87 8.10 26.26 -18.59
CA GLY A 87 8.69 24.99 -18.17
C GLY A 87 8.46 24.66 -16.68
N LEU A 88 8.56 25.64 -15.78
CA LEU A 88 8.25 25.46 -14.35
C LEU A 88 6.75 25.24 -14.12
N SER A 89 5.93 26.03 -14.80
CA SER A 89 4.47 25.99 -14.68
C SER A 89 3.91 24.66 -15.16
N GLN A 90 4.43 24.17 -16.27
CA GLN A 90 4.12 22.86 -16.81
C GLN A 90 4.47 21.76 -15.81
N ARG A 91 5.62 21.82 -15.12
CA ARG A 91 5.99 20.85 -14.05
C ARG A 91 5.00 20.86 -12.90
N LEU A 92 4.51 22.03 -12.49
CA LEU A 92 3.50 22.15 -11.44
C LEU A 92 2.16 21.55 -11.87
N LEU A 93 1.71 21.87 -13.09
CA LEU A 93 0.44 21.41 -13.62
C LEU A 93 0.43 19.89 -13.86
N THR A 94 1.52 19.32 -14.40
CA THR A 94 1.60 17.86 -14.56
C THR A 94 1.68 17.14 -13.23
N TRP A 95 2.36 17.72 -12.23
CA TRP A 95 2.31 17.22 -10.87
C TRP A 95 0.88 17.26 -10.31
N ALA A 96 0.14 18.35 -10.49
CA ALA A 96 -1.25 18.49 -10.04
C ALA A 96 -2.16 17.39 -10.60
N ILE A 97 -1.97 16.99 -11.87
CA ILE A 97 -2.72 15.91 -12.51
C ILE A 97 -2.44 14.58 -11.80
N VAL A 98 -1.16 14.25 -11.58
CA VAL A 98 -0.77 13.02 -10.85
C VAL A 98 -1.29 13.06 -9.40
N ALA A 99 -1.17 14.21 -8.76
CA ALA A 99 -1.58 14.46 -7.38
C ALA A 99 -3.11 14.32 -7.18
N THR A 100 -3.90 14.58 -8.23
CA THR A 100 -5.36 14.35 -8.23
C THR A 100 -5.70 12.86 -8.12
N VAL A 101 -4.95 12.00 -8.82
CA VAL A 101 -5.08 10.53 -8.66
C VAL A 101 -4.57 10.11 -7.30
N TRP A 102 -3.44 10.66 -6.85
CA TRP A 102 -2.85 10.40 -5.54
C TRP A 102 -3.86 10.63 -4.41
N THR A 103 -4.62 11.70 -4.50
CA THR A 103 -5.54 12.11 -3.45
C THR A 103 -6.98 11.75 -3.72
N ILE A 104 -7.33 10.97 -4.76
CA ILE A 104 -8.71 10.79 -5.21
C ILE A 104 -9.67 10.33 -4.09
N GLU A 105 -9.20 9.48 -3.18
CA GLU A 105 -9.97 8.97 -2.02
C GLU A 105 -10.05 9.96 -0.85
N SER A 106 -9.20 10.98 -0.82
CA SER A 106 -9.26 12.05 0.17
C SER A 106 -10.51 12.91 -0.04
N PRO A 107 -11.13 13.43 1.03
CA PRO A 107 -12.28 14.31 0.93
C PRO A 107 -12.06 15.48 -0.04
N ALA A 108 -13.11 15.86 -0.76
CA ALA A 108 -13.05 16.86 -1.83
C ALA A 108 -12.50 18.23 -1.37
N TYR A 109 -12.69 18.58 -0.09
CA TYR A 109 -12.19 19.86 0.45
C TYR A 109 -10.67 19.99 0.36
N TYR A 110 -9.87 18.92 0.38
CA TYR A 110 -8.42 19.03 0.17
C TYR A 110 -8.09 19.44 -1.26
N GLN A 111 -8.77 18.85 -2.24
CA GLN A 111 -8.57 19.18 -3.65
C GLN A 111 -9.04 20.60 -3.96
N LEU A 112 -10.22 20.98 -3.45
CA LEU A 112 -10.76 22.33 -3.63
C LEU A 112 -9.88 23.39 -2.96
N PHE A 113 -9.39 23.12 -1.74
CA PHE A 113 -8.43 24.00 -1.08
C PHE A 113 -7.12 24.10 -1.87
N GLY A 114 -6.63 22.99 -2.42
CA GLY A 114 -5.40 22.99 -3.22
C GLY A 114 -5.53 23.78 -4.52
N LEU A 115 -6.63 23.60 -5.25
CA LEU A 115 -6.86 24.24 -6.55
C LEU A 115 -7.14 25.75 -6.43
N PHE A 116 -7.85 26.19 -5.40
CA PHE A 116 -8.24 27.60 -5.23
C PHE A 116 -7.36 28.39 -4.24
N GLY A 117 -6.51 27.70 -3.47
CA GLY A 117 -5.78 28.28 -2.36
C GLY A 117 -4.29 28.24 -2.58
N ALA A 118 -3.71 27.12 -2.19
CA ALA A 118 -2.30 26.81 -2.38
C ALA A 118 -2.17 25.29 -2.44
N MET A 119 -1.83 24.78 -3.62
CA MET A 119 -1.84 23.34 -3.88
C MET A 119 -0.85 22.61 -2.96
N SER A 120 0.35 23.15 -2.80
CA SER A 120 1.36 22.58 -1.92
C SER A 120 0.93 22.60 -0.44
N GLY A 121 0.35 23.70 0.03
CA GLY A 121 -0.15 23.84 1.40
C GLY A 121 -1.23 22.81 1.75
N SER A 122 -2.25 22.66 0.89
CA SER A 122 -3.32 21.69 1.10
C SER A 122 -2.81 20.25 1.22
N TYR A 123 -1.88 19.88 0.36
CA TYR A 123 -1.38 18.50 0.28
C TYR A 123 -0.53 18.11 1.50
N CYS A 124 0.09 19.08 2.20
CA CYS A 124 0.75 18.84 3.49
C CYS A 124 -0.20 18.33 4.58
N LEU A 125 -1.49 18.65 4.47
CA LEU A 125 -2.52 18.34 5.46
C LEU A 125 -3.22 17.00 5.23
N ILE A 126 -2.88 16.30 4.14
CA ILE A 126 -3.50 15.01 3.80
C ILE A 126 -2.89 13.90 4.67
N PRO A 127 -3.70 13.12 5.40
CA PRO A 127 -3.21 12.01 6.22
C PRO A 127 -2.77 10.83 5.32
N PHE A 128 -1.52 10.39 5.45
CA PHE A 128 -0.94 9.31 4.63
C PHE A 128 -1.24 7.89 5.15
N HIS A 129 -2.35 7.67 5.86
CA HIS A 129 -2.47 6.49 6.73
C HIS A 129 -3.28 5.32 6.17
N SER A 130 -3.81 5.41 4.95
CA SER A 130 -4.59 4.34 4.33
C SER A 130 -3.93 3.88 3.04
N ARG A 131 -3.73 2.56 2.87
CA ARG A 131 -3.35 2.00 1.57
C ARG A 131 -4.52 2.24 0.60
N PRO A 132 -4.33 2.99 -0.50
CA PRO A 132 -5.40 3.27 -1.44
C PRO A 132 -5.89 2.00 -2.14
N ALA A 133 -7.09 2.05 -2.72
CA ALA A 133 -7.59 0.96 -3.54
C ALA A 133 -6.69 0.73 -4.77
N ASP A 134 -6.41 -0.54 -5.08
CA ASP A 134 -5.57 -0.94 -6.23
C ASP A 134 -6.27 -0.68 -7.58
N LYS A 135 -7.60 -0.49 -7.57
CA LYS A 135 -8.40 -0.20 -8.77
C LYS A 135 -9.11 1.15 -8.66
N VAL A 136 -9.14 1.88 -9.76
CA VAL A 136 -9.84 3.16 -9.90
C VAL A 136 -10.80 3.13 -11.09
N PRO A 137 -11.87 3.94 -11.07
CA PRO A 137 -12.77 4.05 -12.22
C PRO A 137 -12.04 4.56 -13.46
N ALA A 138 -12.30 3.94 -14.63
CA ALA A 138 -11.67 4.31 -15.90
C ALA A 138 -11.96 5.78 -16.31
N SER A 139 -13.08 6.35 -15.84
CA SER A 139 -13.39 7.77 -16.04
C SER A 139 -12.28 8.69 -15.51
N LEU A 140 -11.61 8.32 -14.42
CA LEU A 140 -10.48 9.06 -13.86
C LEU A 140 -9.32 9.13 -14.86
N ALA A 141 -9.05 8.04 -15.59
CA ALA A 141 -8.03 8.02 -16.62
C ALA A 141 -8.39 8.94 -17.79
N CYS A 142 -9.66 8.97 -18.21
CA CYS A 142 -10.11 9.89 -19.25
C CYS A 142 -9.89 11.36 -18.84
N PHE A 143 -10.28 11.73 -17.61
CA PHE A 143 -10.11 13.11 -17.13
C PHE A 143 -8.64 13.50 -16.97
N THR A 144 -7.77 12.61 -16.48
CA THR A 144 -6.34 12.94 -16.34
C THR A 144 -5.62 13.01 -17.69
N LEU A 145 -5.96 12.15 -18.65
CA LEU A 145 -5.44 12.24 -20.02
C LEU A 145 -5.90 13.54 -20.69
N LEU A 146 -7.18 13.91 -20.54
CA LEU A 146 -7.69 15.17 -21.05
C LEU A 146 -7.04 16.38 -20.38
N ALA A 147 -6.74 16.31 -19.08
CA ALA A 147 -5.99 17.34 -18.37
C ALA A 147 -4.57 17.52 -18.95
N PHE A 148 -3.87 16.42 -19.29
CA PHE A 148 -2.58 16.51 -19.99
C PHE A 148 -2.71 17.18 -21.36
N CYS A 149 -3.77 16.88 -22.13
CA CYS A 149 -4.07 17.58 -23.37
C CYS A 149 -4.31 19.09 -23.13
N CYS A 150 -5.02 19.46 -22.07
CA CYS A 150 -5.22 20.87 -21.73
C CYS A 150 -3.89 21.57 -21.46
N VAL A 151 -3.01 20.96 -20.65
CA VAL A 151 -1.67 21.51 -20.35
C VAL A 151 -0.84 21.67 -21.63
N TRP A 152 -0.90 20.71 -22.54
CA TRP A 152 -0.22 20.79 -23.84
C TRP A 152 -0.73 21.95 -24.70
N MET A 153 -2.03 22.24 -24.65
CA MET A 153 -2.65 23.28 -25.48
C MET A 153 -2.43 24.70 -24.96
N LEU A 154 -2.22 24.90 -23.65
CA LEU A 154 -2.03 26.21 -23.04
C LEU A 154 -0.99 27.12 -23.76
N PRO A 155 0.26 26.69 -24.05
CA PRO A 155 1.23 27.54 -24.73
C PRO A 155 0.90 27.81 -26.20
N HIS A 156 0.00 27.03 -26.81
CA HIS A 156 -0.43 27.18 -28.21
C HIS A 156 -1.63 28.14 -28.36
N THR A 157 -2.13 28.68 -27.26
CA THR A 157 -3.25 29.63 -27.28
C THR A 157 -2.80 31.00 -27.75
N THR A 158 -3.57 31.61 -28.66
CA THR A 158 -3.26 32.92 -29.27
C THR A 158 -4.18 34.05 -28.81
N THR A 159 -5.22 33.72 -28.05
CA THR A 159 -6.21 34.70 -27.56
C THR A 159 -6.58 34.40 -26.11
N MET A 160 -6.89 35.44 -25.34
CA MET A 160 -7.30 35.31 -23.93
C MET A 160 -8.49 34.38 -23.76
N ARG A 161 -9.49 34.50 -24.66
CA ARG A 161 -10.66 33.62 -24.65
C ARG A 161 -10.28 32.15 -24.78
N SER A 162 -9.36 31.82 -25.70
CA SER A 162 -8.89 30.45 -25.89
C SER A 162 -8.13 29.95 -24.66
N LEU A 163 -7.27 30.79 -24.08
CA LEU A 163 -6.55 30.49 -22.84
C LEU A 163 -7.52 30.16 -21.69
N SER A 164 -8.51 31.03 -21.45
CA SER A 164 -9.54 30.80 -20.43
C SER A 164 -10.24 29.47 -20.65
N TRP A 165 -10.69 29.16 -21.88
CA TRP A 165 -11.37 27.89 -22.18
C TRP A 165 -10.55 26.66 -21.78
N TRP A 166 -9.26 26.62 -22.12
CA TRP A 166 -8.38 25.51 -21.74
C TRP A 166 -8.11 25.46 -20.24
N LEU A 167 -8.00 26.61 -19.55
CA LEU A 167 -7.87 26.67 -18.10
C LEU A 167 -9.14 26.17 -17.40
N TRP A 168 -10.33 26.59 -17.83
CA TRP A 168 -11.60 26.12 -17.29
C TRP A 168 -11.76 24.60 -17.49
N LEU A 169 -11.43 24.09 -18.68
CA LEU A 169 -11.46 22.66 -18.96
C LEU A 169 -10.47 21.88 -18.08
N LEU A 170 -9.25 22.40 -17.88
CA LEU A 170 -8.27 21.81 -16.98
C LEU A 170 -8.81 21.72 -15.54
N HIS A 171 -9.37 22.81 -15.00
CA HIS A 171 -9.96 22.79 -13.65
C HIS A 171 -11.12 21.79 -13.55
N ALA A 172 -12.00 21.73 -14.57
CA ALA A 172 -13.06 20.75 -14.62
C ALA A 172 -12.50 19.31 -14.59
N CYS A 173 -11.45 19.02 -15.35
CA CYS A 173 -10.79 17.71 -15.34
C CYS A 173 -10.17 17.34 -13.98
N LEU A 174 -9.72 18.33 -13.20
CA LEU A 174 -9.13 18.11 -11.87
C LEU A 174 -10.18 18.00 -10.75
N ILE A 175 -11.37 18.59 -10.94
CA ILE A 175 -12.43 18.67 -9.92
C ILE A 175 -13.49 17.60 -10.12
N VAL A 176 -14.03 17.45 -11.34
CA VAL A 176 -15.17 16.57 -11.63
C VAL A 176 -14.96 15.13 -11.18
N PRO A 177 -13.76 14.51 -11.33
CA PRO A 177 -13.53 13.15 -10.85
C PRO A 177 -13.83 12.97 -9.35
N LYS A 178 -13.79 14.03 -8.53
CA LYS A 178 -14.08 13.94 -7.10
C LYS A 178 -15.55 13.70 -6.75
N PHE A 179 -16.48 14.02 -7.65
CA PHE A 179 -17.92 14.11 -7.32
C PHE A 179 -18.78 13.02 -7.95
N GLY A 180 -18.20 12.09 -8.71
CA GLY A 180 -18.96 10.98 -9.28
C GLY A 180 -18.13 10.12 -10.21
N HIS A 181 -18.32 8.81 -10.10
CA HIS A 181 -17.62 7.83 -10.93
C HIS A 181 -18.62 6.84 -11.50
N CYS A 182 -18.52 6.57 -12.79
CA CYS A 182 -19.27 5.53 -13.48
C CYS A 182 -18.32 4.84 -14.47
N GLY A 183 -18.51 3.53 -14.65
CA GLY A 183 -17.78 2.77 -15.67
C GLY A 183 -16.84 1.69 -15.11
N PRO A 184 -16.11 1.01 -16.01
CA PRO A 184 -15.26 -0.11 -15.65
C PRO A 184 -14.10 0.34 -14.74
N GLN A 185 -13.61 -0.58 -13.92
CA GLN A 185 -12.43 -0.35 -13.08
C GLN A 185 -11.15 -0.65 -13.86
N MET A 186 -10.10 0.11 -13.58
CA MET A 186 -8.77 -0.03 -14.15
C MET A 186 -7.72 -0.14 -13.04
N ASP A 187 -6.62 -0.82 -13.33
CA ASP A 187 -5.46 -0.89 -12.44
C ASP A 187 -4.86 0.50 -12.19
N ARG A 188 -4.80 0.90 -10.93
CA ARG A 188 -4.31 2.22 -10.53
C ARG A 188 -2.80 2.34 -10.69
N GLY A 189 -2.06 1.25 -10.47
CA GLY A 189 -0.61 1.22 -10.70
C GLY A 189 -0.27 1.57 -12.15
N MET A 190 -0.97 0.95 -13.11
CA MET A 190 -0.82 1.21 -14.54
C MET A 190 -1.16 2.66 -14.89
N LEU A 191 -2.23 3.21 -14.31
CA LEU A 191 -2.56 4.62 -14.49
C LEU A 191 -1.39 5.51 -14.06
N TYR A 192 -0.84 5.31 -12.85
CA TYR A 192 0.29 6.11 -12.38
C TYR A 192 1.51 6.02 -13.29
N PHE A 193 1.82 4.84 -13.83
CA PHE A 193 2.92 4.69 -14.77
C PHE A 193 2.69 5.46 -16.06
N VAL A 194 1.49 5.39 -16.64
CA VAL A 194 1.14 6.19 -17.82
C VAL A 194 1.28 7.69 -17.52
N LEU A 195 0.75 8.16 -16.38
CA LEU A 195 0.85 9.57 -15.99
C LEU A 195 2.30 9.99 -15.70
N ALA A 196 3.13 9.11 -15.14
CA ALA A 196 4.56 9.37 -14.94
C ALA A 196 5.25 9.57 -16.29
N MET A 197 5.03 8.66 -17.26
CA MET A 197 5.60 8.78 -18.60
C MET A 197 5.13 10.06 -19.32
N LEU A 198 3.86 10.44 -19.20
CA LEU A 198 3.35 11.70 -19.76
C LEU A 198 3.97 12.92 -19.08
N SER A 199 4.13 12.91 -17.75
CA SER A 199 4.82 13.98 -17.01
C SER A 199 6.29 14.10 -17.43
N PHE A 200 6.96 12.99 -17.71
CA PHE A 200 8.34 13.00 -18.22
C PHE A 200 8.42 13.49 -19.67
N ALA A 201 7.56 12.98 -20.55
CA ALA A 201 7.51 13.36 -21.97
C ALA A 201 7.26 14.86 -22.14
N THR A 202 6.31 15.42 -21.37
CA THR A 202 6.06 16.85 -21.36
C THR A 202 7.28 17.63 -20.85
N HIS A 203 7.92 17.17 -19.78
CA HIS A 203 9.11 17.82 -19.22
C HIS A 203 10.29 17.87 -20.20
N ILE A 204 10.63 16.77 -20.88
CA ILE A 204 11.76 16.74 -21.82
C ILE A 204 11.53 17.63 -23.05
N THR A 205 10.27 17.92 -23.38
CA THR A 205 9.93 18.88 -24.44
C THR A 205 9.92 20.33 -23.98
N SER A 206 10.10 20.60 -22.69
CA SER A 206 10.10 21.96 -22.14
C SER A 206 11.48 22.62 -22.28
N THR A 207 11.49 23.92 -22.59
CA THR A 207 12.71 24.72 -22.64
C THR A 207 13.22 25.08 -21.24
N CYS A 208 14.51 25.37 -21.10
CA CYS A 208 15.07 25.94 -19.88
C CYS A 208 14.26 27.19 -19.48
N SER A 209 13.77 27.22 -18.24
CA SER A 209 12.98 28.34 -17.74
C SER A 209 13.88 29.51 -17.36
N ALA A 210 13.46 30.73 -17.70
CA ALA A 210 14.11 31.94 -17.21
C ALA A 210 13.96 32.09 -15.69
N MET A 211 14.75 32.98 -15.09
CA MET A 211 14.58 33.37 -13.69
C MET A 211 13.22 34.09 -13.52
N PRO A 212 12.39 33.76 -12.51
CA PRO A 212 11.10 34.41 -12.32
C PRO A 212 11.26 35.91 -12.03
N GLN A 213 10.49 36.75 -12.73
CA GLN A 213 10.57 38.21 -12.64
C GLN A 213 9.30 38.85 -12.06
N SER A 214 8.13 38.27 -12.31
CA SER A 214 6.85 38.74 -11.77
C SER A 214 6.48 38.02 -10.47
N ASP A 215 5.57 38.61 -9.69
CA ASP A 215 5.04 38.00 -8.48
C ASP A 215 4.32 36.65 -8.78
N CYS A 216 3.59 36.55 -9.89
CA CYS A 216 2.94 35.30 -10.32
C CYS A 216 3.97 34.19 -10.62
N GLN A 217 5.07 34.56 -11.29
CA GLN A 217 6.14 33.63 -11.63
C GLN A 217 6.89 33.14 -10.38
N ILE A 218 7.11 34.03 -9.40
CA ILE A 218 7.73 33.67 -8.12
C ILE A 218 6.81 32.72 -7.34
N SER A 219 5.51 33.02 -7.26
CA SER A 219 4.53 32.17 -6.57
C SER A 219 4.54 30.74 -7.11
N ILE A 220 4.53 30.57 -8.44
CA ILE A 220 4.57 29.24 -9.07
C ILE A 220 5.89 28.52 -8.81
N SER A 221 7.00 29.26 -8.82
CA SER A 221 8.32 28.69 -8.52
C SER A 221 8.39 28.12 -7.09
N VAL A 222 7.77 28.81 -6.13
CA VAL A 222 7.64 28.33 -4.74
C VAL A 222 6.82 27.03 -4.70
N ASP A 223 5.69 26.97 -5.43
CA ASP A 223 4.85 25.75 -5.47
C ASP A 223 5.54 24.56 -6.15
N VAL A 224 6.36 24.78 -7.17
CA VAL A 224 7.19 23.72 -7.79
C VAL A 224 8.20 23.15 -6.80
N LEU A 225 8.86 24.03 -6.03
CA LEU A 225 9.80 23.60 -4.98
C LEU A 225 9.07 22.84 -3.88
N ALA A 226 7.92 23.35 -3.42
CA ALA A 226 7.13 22.73 -2.36
C ALA A 226 6.58 21.36 -2.78
N SER A 227 6.04 21.24 -4.00
CA SER A 227 5.59 19.95 -4.57
C SER A 227 6.74 18.94 -4.76
N SER A 228 7.93 19.42 -5.11
CA SER A 228 9.16 18.60 -5.16
C SER A 228 9.54 18.06 -3.79
N VAL A 229 9.57 18.92 -2.76
CA VAL A 229 9.85 18.51 -1.37
C VAL A 229 8.80 17.51 -0.88
N LEU A 230 7.52 17.78 -1.13
CA LEU A 230 6.42 16.87 -0.77
C LEU A 230 6.58 15.49 -1.42
N THR A 231 6.98 15.46 -2.69
CA THR A 231 7.22 14.21 -3.43
C THR A 231 8.39 13.43 -2.81
N CYS A 232 9.48 14.09 -2.43
CA CYS A 232 10.61 13.44 -1.74
C CYS A 232 10.23 12.93 -0.33
N VAL A 233 9.47 13.73 0.44
CA VAL A 233 8.98 13.32 1.77
C VAL A 233 8.06 12.10 1.67
N PHE A 234 7.22 12.05 0.64
CA PHE A 234 6.39 10.89 0.36
C PHE A 234 7.24 9.68 -0.06
N ALA A 235 8.21 9.85 -0.98
CA ALA A 235 9.12 8.79 -1.39
C ALA A 235 9.88 8.18 -0.20
N ALA A 236 10.34 9.01 0.73
CA ALA A 236 11.06 8.58 1.94
C ALA A 236 10.26 7.63 2.85
N GLN A 237 8.93 7.59 2.72
CA GLN A 237 8.07 6.66 3.47
C GLN A 237 7.96 5.28 2.80
N HIS A 238 8.40 5.15 1.55
CA HIS A 238 8.19 3.96 0.72
C HIS A 238 9.48 3.32 0.19
N VAL A 239 10.60 4.04 0.20
CA VAL A 239 11.87 3.62 -0.42
C VAL A 239 13.02 3.69 0.59
N CYS A 240 14.09 2.93 0.34
CA CYS A 240 15.29 2.97 1.18
C CYS A 240 16.14 4.23 0.90
N VAL A 241 17.08 4.57 1.79
CA VAL A 241 17.90 5.79 1.69
C VAL A 241 18.64 5.94 0.34
N PRO A 242 19.28 4.89 -0.22
CA PRO A 242 19.93 5.00 -1.54
C PRO A 242 18.94 5.28 -2.68
N GLU A 243 17.77 4.64 -2.67
CA GLU A 243 16.72 4.91 -3.65
C GLU A 243 16.16 6.32 -3.48
N LEU A 244 16.03 6.81 -2.24
CA LEU A 244 15.59 8.18 -1.96
C LEU A 244 16.54 9.21 -2.55
N LEU A 245 17.85 8.98 -2.52
CA LEU A 245 18.84 9.86 -3.18
C LEU A 245 18.60 9.91 -4.69
N LEU A 246 18.39 8.74 -5.32
CA LEU A 246 18.08 8.67 -6.74
C LEU A 246 16.77 9.41 -7.07
N TRP A 247 15.70 9.16 -6.31
CA TRP A 247 14.42 9.84 -6.50
C TRP A 247 14.54 11.35 -6.29
N THR A 248 15.35 11.81 -5.33
CA THR A 248 15.60 13.23 -5.08
C THR A 248 16.26 13.89 -6.30
N VAL A 249 17.24 13.23 -6.92
CA VAL A 249 17.85 13.73 -8.17
C VAL A 249 16.82 13.74 -9.32
N LEU A 250 16.05 12.67 -9.46
CA LEU A 250 15.03 12.54 -10.53
C LEU A 250 13.90 13.56 -10.39
N VAL A 251 13.55 14.02 -9.19
CA VAL A 251 12.55 15.09 -9.02
C VAL A 251 12.96 16.36 -9.78
N PHE A 252 14.25 16.69 -9.81
CA PHE A 252 14.76 17.87 -10.52
C PHE A 252 15.07 17.61 -11.99
N VAL A 253 15.57 16.42 -12.34
CA VAL A 253 15.97 16.05 -13.71
C VAL A 253 14.80 15.61 -14.59
N ALA A 254 13.76 15.02 -14.00
CA ALA A 254 12.62 14.46 -14.74
C ALA A 254 11.32 15.20 -14.47
N SER A 255 10.98 15.45 -13.20
CA SER A 255 9.87 16.28 -12.68
C SER A 255 9.31 15.67 -11.39
N PRO A 256 8.73 16.48 -10.49
CA PRO A 256 8.03 15.95 -9.34
C PRO A 256 6.85 15.05 -9.73
N GLY A 257 6.13 15.36 -10.82
CA GLY A 257 5.01 14.54 -11.32
C GLY A 257 5.45 13.14 -11.77
N PHE A 258 6.59 13.05 -12.47
CA PHE A 258 7.18 11.76 -12.85
C PHE A 258 7.54 10.92 -11.63
N VAL A 259 8.23 11.51 -10.65
CA VAL A 259 8.65 10.77 -9.44
C VAL A 259 7.45 10.35 -8.61
N LEU A 260 6.46 11.23 -8.41
CA LEU A 260 5.24 10.88 -7.67
C LEU A 260 4.52 9.69 -8.35
N GLY A 261 4.37 9.73 -9.67
CA GLY A 261 3.74 8.64 -10.43
C GLY A 261 4.54 7.33 -10.33
N CYS A 262 5.87 7.37 -10.46
CA CYS A 262 6.71 6.18 -10.33
C CYS A 262 6.66 5.58 -8.92
N VAL A 263 6.74 6.41 -7.87
CA VAL A 263 6.68 5.94 -6.48
C VAL A 263 5.32 5.31 -6.17
N CYS A 264 4.22 5.98 -6.54
CA CYS A 264 2.87 5.42 -6.38
C CYS A 264 2.67 4.14 -7.20
N GLY A 265 3.08 4.12 -8.47
CA GLY A 265 2.93 2.96 -9.34
C GLY A 265 3.72 1.74 -8.86
N PHE A 266 5.03 1.91 -8.63
CA PHE A 266 5.92 0.79 -8.32
C PHE A 266 5.83 0.32 -6.87
N TYR A 267 5.74 1.23 -5.90
CA TYR A 267 5.86 0.87 -4.48
C TYR A 267 4.51 0.78 -3.77
N GLN A 268 3.55 1.67 -4.10
CA GLN A 268 2.24 1.65 -3.43
C GLN A 268 1.30 0.60 -4.03
N HIS A 269 1.38 0.35 -5.35
CA HIS A 269 0.51 -0.58 -6.08
C HIS A 269 1.23 -1.78 -6.70
N GLY A 270 2.54 -1.93 -6.49
CA GLY A 270 3.26 -3.13 -6.94
C GLY A 270 3.24 -3.33 -8.47
N LEU A 271 3.13 -2.26 -9.26
CA LEU A 271 3.17 -2.38 -10.72
C LEU A 271 4.48 -3.02 -11.19
N ARG A 272 5.58 -2.81 -10.46
CA ARG A 272 6.89 -3.39 -10.75
C ARG A 272 6.83 -4.92 -10.79
N SER A 273 6.28 -5.54 -9.75
CA SER A 273 6.10 -7.00 -9.69
C SER A 273 5.11 -7.50 -10.75
N THR A 274 4.04 -6.74 -10.99
CA THR A 274 3.03 -7.07 -12.02
C THR A 274 3.63 -7.05 -13.42
N LEU A 275 4.43 -6.03 -13.74
CA LEU A 275 5.08 -5.85 -15.03
C LEU A 275 6.18 -6.88 -15.24
N VAL A 276 7.01 -7.15 -14.23
CA VAL A 276 8.02 -8.22 -14.28
C VAL A 276 7.33 -9.58 -14.49
N THR A 277 6.28 -9.88 -13.73
CA THR A 277 5.49 -11.11 -13.92
C THR A 277 4.87 -11.17 -15.31
N PHE A 278 4.38 -10.05 -15.84
CA PHE A 278 3.81 -9.98 -17.18
C PHE A 278 4.88 -10.25 -18.26
N ILE A 279 6.04 -9.60 -18.15
CA ILE A 279 7.18 -9.83 -19.06
C ILE A 279 7.63 -11.29 -18.97
N GLN A 280 7.78 -11.84 -17.77
CA GLN A 280 8.10 -13.26 -17.56
C GLN A 280 7.07 -14.17 -18.25
N ARG A 281 5.77 -13.87 -18.14
CA ARG A 281 4.70 -14.61 -18.84
C ARG A 281 4.81 -14.50 -20.36
N VAL A 282 5.09 -13.30 -20.88
CA VAL A 282 5.25 -13.09 -22.34
C VAL A 282 6.48 -13.85 -22.84
N VAL A 283 7.62 -13.74 -22.14
CA VAL A 283 8.85 -14.46 -22.47
C VAL A 283 8.63 -15.98 -22.39
N SER A 284 7.95 -16.48 -21.35
CA SER A 284 7.59 -17.91 -21.24
C SER A 284 6.68 -18.37 -22.38
N LYS A 285 5.68 -17.56 -22.76
CA LYS A 285 4.83 -17.87 -23.93
C LYS A 285 5.62 -17.90 -25.23
N LEU A 286 6.52 -16.94 -25.43
CA LEU A 286 7.39 -16.88 -26.62
C LEU A 286 8.40 -18.03 -26.65
N ALA A 287 8.86 -18.49 -25.48
CA ALA A 287 9.72 -19.66 -25.33
C ALA A 287 8.97 -21.00 -25.41
N GLY A 288 7.67 -21.02 -25.74
CA GLY A 288 6.88 -22.24 -25.91
C GLY A 288 6.56 -23.00 -24.61
N SER A 289 6.76 -22.40 -23.43
CA SER A 289 6.68 -23.08 -22.13
C SER A 289 5.35 -22.89 -21.38
N SER A 290 4.34 -22.34 -22.05
CA SER A 290 3.06 -21.86 -21.48
C SER A 290 2.24 -22.88 -20.69
N HIS A 291 2.51 -24.18 -20.84
CA HIS A 291 1.73 -25.27 -20.22
C HIS A 291 2.42 -26.00 -19.07
N SER A 292 3.67 -25.64 -18.73
CA SER A 292 4.51 -26.49 -17.87
C SER A 292 4.41 -26.22 -16.35
N GLY A 293 3.77 -25.12 -15.94
CA GLY A 293 3.60 -24.75 -14.53
C GLY A 293 4.88 -24.28 -13.82
N TRP A 294 6.02 -24.26 -14.49
CA TRP A 294 7.29 -23.76 -13.96
C TRP A 294 7.34 -22.23 -13.95
N MET A 295 7.96 -21.66 -12.91
CA MET A 295 8.19 -20.21 -12.78
C MET A 295 9.61 -19.87 -12.28
N ASN A 296 10.44 -20.88 -12.02
CA ASN A 296 11.82 -20.72 -11.59
C ASN A 296 12.76 -20.51 -12.78
N LEU A 297 13.96 -20.02 -12.51
CA LEU A 297 15.12 -20.10 -13.40
C LEU A 297 15.47 -21.57 -13.71
N GLY A 298 16.13 -21.75 -14.84
CA GLY A 298 16.61 -23.06 -15.28
C GLY A 298 18.06 -23.33 -14.87
N TYR A 299 18.40 -24.59 -14.61
CA TYR A 299 19.78 -25.07 -14.56
C TYR A 299 20.14 -25.68 -15.93
N TRP A 300 20.86 -24.93 -16.76
CA TRP A 300 21.06 -25.17 -18.20
C TRP A 300 22.30 -26.03 -18.53
N ARG A 301 22.70 -26.93 -17.63
CA ARG A 301 23.97 -27.67 -17.79
C ARG A 301 23.96 -28.64 -18.98
N SER A 302 22.81 -29.26 -19.25
CA SER A 302 22.71 -30.36 -20.23
C SER A 302 21.46 -30.29 -21.09
N THR A 303 20.78 -29.15 -21.09
CA THR A 303 19.50 -28.96 -21.77
C THR A 303 19.37 -27.53 -22.28
N THR A 304 18.65 -27.38 -23.37
CA THR A 304 18.15 -26.10 -23.90
C THR A 304 16.63 -25.97 -23.77
N ASP A 305 15.97 -27.02 -23.26
CA ASP A 305 14.54 -27.02 -22.94
C ASP A 305 14.30 -26.43 -21.55
N TYR A 306 13.45 -25.40 -21.48
CA TYR A 306 13.19 -24.64 -20.24
C TYR A 306 12.56 -25.48 -19.13
N PRO A 307 11.45 -26.22 -19.36
CA PRO A 307 10.89 -27.12 -18.35
C PRO A 307 11.91 -28.15 -17.82
N MET A 308 12.74 -28.70 -18.71
CA MET A 308 13.83 -29.59 -18.29
C MET A 308 14.88 -28.85 -17.45
N ALA A 309 15.26 -27.62 -17.80
CA ALA A 309 16.20 -26.81 -17.03
C ALA A 309 15.65 -26.49 -15.62
N CYS A 310 14.37 -26.12 -15.52
CA CYS A 310 13.67 -25.90 -14.26
C CYS A 310 13.65 -27.18 -13.40
N ARG A 311 13.34 -28.33 -14.02
CA ARG A 311 13.39 -29.64 -13.37
C ARG A 311 14.79 -29.99 -12.88
N GLN A 312 15.83 -29.73 -13.69
CA GLN A 312 17.23 -29.96 -13.32
C GLN A 312 17.63 -29.10 -12.12
N LEU A 313 17.15 -27.85 -12.03
CA LEU A 313 17.40 -27.01 -10.86
C LEU A 313 16.79 -27.66 -9.60
N VAL A 314 15.51 -28.03 -9.63
CA VAL A 314 14.85 -28.69 -8.48
C VAL A 314 15.51 -30.02 -8.13
N GLU A 315 16.01 -30.77 -9.12
CA GLU A 315 16.76 -32.00 -8.90
C GLU A 315 18.09 -31.78 -8.15
N VAL A 316 18.85 -30.74 -8.53
CA VAL A 316 20.09 -30.38 -7.83
C VAL A 316 19.78 -29.97 -6.38
N VAL A 317 18.73 -29.19 -6.15
CA VAL A 317 18.29 -28.81 -4.80
C VAL A 317 17.82 -30.02 -3.99
N GLY A 318 16.98 -30.88 -4.57
CA GLY A 318 16.45 -32.08 -3.91
C GLY A 318 17.54 -33.08 -3.55
N GLY A 319 18.58 -33.20 -4.40
CA GLY A 319 19.78 -33.98 -4.12
C GLY A 319 20.56 -33.42 -2.92
N GLU A 320 20.78 -32.11 -2.86
CA GLU A 320 21.47 -31.45 -1.73
C GLU A 320 20.69 -31.56 -0.41
N ALA A 321 19.37 -31.39 -0.50
CA ALA A 321 18.46 -31.56 0.62
C ALA A 321 18.43 -33.01 1.15
N ALA A 322 18.86 -33.98 0.34
CA ALA A 322 18.81 -35.42 0.61
C ALA A 322 17.42 -35.84 1.09
N ILE A 323 16.40 -35.52 0.29
CA ILE A 323 14.98 -35.81 0.59
C ILE A 323 14.76 -37.32 0.60
N LYS A 324 14.11 -37.80 1.67
CA LYS A 324 13.74 -39.20 1.91
C LYS A 324 12.23 -39.34 2.00
N ASP A 325 11.76 -40.58 1.91
CA ASP A 325 10.36 -40.97 2.09
C ASP A 325 9.83 -40.67 3.51
N SER A 326 10.69 -40.62 4.52
CA SER A 326 10.32 -40.27 5.90
C SER A 326 10.11 -38.77 6.14
N ASP A 327 10.47 -37.92 5.19
CA ASP A 327 10.53 -36.46 5.40
C ASP A 327 9.18 -35.77 5.24
N ASN A 328 9.00 -34.70 6.02
CA ASN A 328 7.94 -33.73 5.84
C ASN A 328 8.57 -32.45 5.29
N VAL A 329 8.29 -32.15 4.02
CA VAL A 329 8.92 -31.05 3.27
C VAL A 329 7.97 -29.86 3.11
N LEU A 330 8.44 -28.67 3.45
CA LEU A 330 7.75 -27.40 3.20
C LEU A 330 8.50 -26.65 2.09
N CYS A 331 7.83 -26.34 0.97
CA CYS A 331 8.39 -25.48 -0.07
C CYS A 331 7.77 -24.08 0.02
N VAL A 332 8.58 -23.05 0.21
CA VAL A 332 8.14 -21.66 0.36
C VAL A 332 8.45 -20.87 -0.91
N GLY A 333 7.42 -20.25 -1.49
CA GLY A 333 7.45 -19.66 -2.83
C GLY A 333 7.28 -20.71 -3.92
N CYS A 334 6.38 -21.68 -3.72
CA CYS A 334 6.24 -22.82 -4.63
C CYS A 334 5.59 -22.51 -5.99
N GLY A 335 5.16 -21.26 -6.18
CA GLY A 335 4.54 -20.79 -7.40
C GLY A 335 3.30 -21.61 -7.75
N ARG A 336 3.27 -22.16 -8.97
CA ARG A 336 2.15 -22.97 -9.47
C ARG A 336 2.26 -24.45 -9.08
N GLY A 337 3.26 -24.85 -8.31
CA GLY A 337 3.36 -26.20 -7.74
C GLY A 337 3.97 -27.27 -8.67
N ALA A 338 4.58 -26.90 -9.80
CA ALA A 338 5.30 -27.85 -10.66
C ALA A 338 6.47 -28.52 -9.93
N GLU A 339 7.21 -27.75 -9.13
CA GLU A 339 8.28 -28.28 -8.27
C GLU A 339 7.77 -29.30 -7.24
N LEU A 340 6.60 -29.06 -6.65
CA LEU A 340 5.99 -29.95 -5.65
C LEU A 340 5.65 -31.29 -6.29
N SER A 341 5.06 -31.25 -7.48
CA SER A 341 4.67 -32.44 -8.25
C SER A 341 5.90 -33.27 -8.61
N PHE A 342 6.99 -32.60 -9.01
CA PHE A 342 8.24 -33.26 -9.31
C PHE A 342 8.88 -33.89 -8.07
N ILE A 343 8.99 -33.16 -6.95
CA ILE A 343 9.58 -33.67 -5.71
C ILE A 343 8.78 -34.86 -5.19
N ARG A 344 7.43 -34.77 -5.21
CA ARG A 344 6.54 -35.87 -4.82
C ARG A 344 6.78 -37.12 -5.64
N THR A 345 6.93 -36.97 -6.96
CA THR A 345 7.12 -38.10 -7.88
C THR A 345 8.51 -38.71 -7.78
N LYS A 346 9.55 -37.89 -7.61
CA LYS A 346 10.95 -38.33 -7.63
C LYS A 346 11.46 -38.87 -6.29
N TYR A 347 11.10 -38.22 -5.18
CA TYR A 347 11.64 -38.54 -3.86
C TYR A 347 10.61 -39.16 -2.92
N GLY A 348 9.30 -39.01 -3.20
CA GLY A 348 8.23 -39.63 -2.43
C GLY A 348 8.20 -39.29 -0.93
N PRO A 349 8.42 -38.02 -0.48
CA PRO A 349 8.38 -37.69 0.94
C PRO A 349 7.01 -38.00 1.56
N ARG A 350 7.01 -38.32 2.85
CA ARG A 350 5.79 -38.61 3.64
C ARG A 350 4.75 -37.52 3.49
N ARG A 351 5.20 -36.27 3.49
CA ARG A 351 4.36 -35.11 3.23
C ARG A 351 5.15 -34.03 2.50
N ILE A 352 4.48 -33.36 1.57
CA ILE A 352 5.00 -32.16 0.90
C ILE A 352 3.90 -31.10 0.84
N VAL A 353 4.21 -29.89 1.28
CA VAL A 353 3.28 -28.75 1.27
C VAL A 353 3.97 -27.55 0.66
N GLY A 354 3.29 -26.87 -0.27
CA GLY A 354 3.72 -25.60 -0.84
C GLY A 354 3.06 -24.39 -0.17
N LEU A 355 3.84 -23.32 0.01
CA LEU A 355 3.33 -22.00 0.39
C LEU A 355 3.61 -21.01 -0.72
N ASP A 356 2.59 -20.24 -1.09
CA ASP A 356 2.73 -19.11 -2.01
C ASP A 356 1.67 -18.03 -1.70
N LYS A 357 1.77 -16.85 -2.32
CA LYS A 357 0.79 -15.76 -2.18
C LYS A 357 -0.60 -16.17 -2.67
N GLU A 358 -0.65 -17.00 -3.70
CA GLU A 358 -1.87 -17.59 -4.25
C GLU A 358 -1.80 -19.12 -4.14
N VAL A 359 -2.93 -19.78 -3.91
CA VAL A 359 -2.97 -21.25 -3.87
C VAL A 359 -2.62 -21.78 -5.27
N ALA A 360 -1.69 -22.73 -5.32
CA ALA A 360 -1.22 -23.28 -6.59
C ALA A 360 -2.33 -24.02 -7.32
N SER A 361 -2.33 -23.92 -8.66
CA SER A 361 -3.30 -24.62 -9.51
C SER A 361 -2.93 -26.07 -9.84
N ALA A 362 -1.76 -26.56 -9.39
CA ALA A 362 -1.32 -27.92 -9.69
C ALA A 362 -2.20 -28.96 -8.98
N THR A 363 -2.68 -29.94 -9.76
CA THR A 363 -3.50 -31.04 -9.26
C THR A 363 -2.67 -32.02 -8.43
N GLY A 364 -3.17 -32.41 -7.26
CA GLY A 364 -2.56 -33.48 -6.46
C GLY A 364 -1.40 -33.02 -5.55
N VAL A 365 -1.24 -31.73 -5.30
CA VAL A 365 -0.28 -31.19 -4.33
C VAL A 365 -0.99 -30.30 -3.31
N GLU A 366 -0.62 -30.43 -2.03
CA GLU A 366 -1.16 -29.59 -0.96
C GLU A 366 -0.48 -28.21 -1.04
N THR A 367 -1.25 -27.14 -1.20
CA THR A 367 -0.73 -25.77 -1.11
C THR A 367 -1.61 -24.90 -0.24
N LYS A 368 -0.99 -23.94 0.46
CA LYS A 368 -1.67 -22.99 1.33
C LYS A 368 -1.26 -21.57 0.95
N ALA A 369 -2.23 -20.65 0.99
CA ALA A 369 -1.96 -19.24 0.82
C ALA A 369 -1.30 -18.68 2.09
N ALA A 370 -0.04 -18.28 2.00
CA ALA A 370 0.70 -17.66 3.09
C ALA A 370 1.84 -16.81 2.53
N ARG A 371 2.19 -15.72 3.24
CA ARG A 371 3.40 -14.96 2.92
C ARG A 371 4.62 -15.66 3.52
N ALA A 372 5.73 -15.68 2.78
CA ALA A 372 7.00 -16.27 3.20
C ALA A 372 7.53 -15.67 4.52
N GLU A 373 7.14 -14.45 4.84
CA GLU A 373 7.55 -13.72 6.03
C GLU A 373 6.64 -13.92 7.26
N SER A 374 5.62 -14.77 7.18
CA SER A 374 4.64 -14.93 8.28
C SER A 374 4.01 -16.32 8.37
N PHE A 375 4.68 -17.35 7.84
CA PHE A 375 4.12 -18.70 7.84
C PHE A 375 4.13 -19.36 9.22
N ALA A 376 4.80 -18.81 10.25
CA ALA A 376 4.73 -19.32 11.61
C ALA A 376 3.62 -18.64 12.46
N SER A 377 3.05 -17.51 12.02
CA SER A 377 2.10 -16.69 12.80
C SER A 377 0.78 -16.36 12.11
N GLY A 378 0.62 -16.68 10.82
CA GLY A 378 -0.60 -16.38 10.03
C GLY A 378 -1.79 -17.33 10.24
N VAL A 379 -2.88 -17.08 9.52
CA VAL A 379 -4.10 -17.93 9.53
C VAL A 379 -3.80 -19.38 9.13
N ASN A 380 -2.86 -19.57 8.20
CA ASN A 380 -2.35 -20.87 7.76
C ASN A 380 -1.01 -21.21 8.44
N ARG A 381 -0.86 -20.87 9.73
CA ARG A 381 0.40 -21.09 10.46
C ARG A 381 0.87 -22.53 10.40
N ILE A 382 2.18 -22.68 10.20
CA ILE A 382 2.92 -23.93 10.32
C ILE A 382 3.36 -24.08 11.77
N LEU A 383 3.11 -25.26 12.34
CA LEU A 383 3.46 -25.53 13.74
C LEU A 383 4.91 -26.01 13.86
N PRO A 384 5.59 -25.74 14.99
CA PRO A 384 6.91 -26.29 15.26
C PRO A 384 6.94 -27.81 15.15
N GLY A 385 7.87 -28.34 14.36
CA GLY A 385 8.04 -29.77 14.13
C GLY A 385 7.09 -30.42 13.14
N GLU A 386 6.21 -29.64 12.48
CA GLU A 386 5.35 -30.17 11.42
C GLU A 386 6.16 -30.61 10.19
N PHE A 387 7.26 -29.89 9.91
CA PHE A 387 8.19 -30.14 8.81
C PHE A 387 9.62 -30.24 9.34
N ASN A 388 10.42 -31.09 8.70
CA ASN A 388 11.83 -31.30 9.03
C ASN A 388 12.79 -30.81 7.93
N LYS A 389 12.24 -30.39 6.79
CA LYS A 389 12.98 -29.74 5.70
C LYS A 389 12.18 -28.58 5.16
N ILE A 390 12.79 -27.40 5.08
CA ILE A 390 12.23 -26.24 4.39
C ILE A 390 13.05 -25.96 3.14
N LEU A 391 12.37 -25.81 2.00
CA LEU A 391 12.93 -25.48 0.71
C LEU A 391 12.47 -24.09 0.28
N ALA A 392 13.36 -23.27 -0.26
CA ALA A 392 13.01 -22.04 -1.00
C ALA A 392 13.81 -22.02 -2.31
N ILE A 393 13.17 -22.45 -3.40
CA ILE A 393 13.81 -22.64 -4.70
C ILE A 393 13.46 -21.45 -5.58
N ASP A 394 14.48 -20.69 -5.95
CA ASP A 394 14.37 -19.54 -6.86
C ASP A 394 13.37 -18.47 -6.42
N SER A 395 13.21 -18.33 -5.11
CA SER A 395 12.20 -17.47 -4.51
C SER A 395 12.76 -16.56 -3.40
N LEU A 396 13.87 -16.92 -2.77
CA LEU A 396 14.39 -16.25 -1.57
C LEU A 396 14.73 -14.77 -1.81
N TYR A 397 15.25 -14.41 -2.99
CA TYR A 397 15.57 -13.02 -3.32
C TYR A 397 14.35 -12.09 -3.39
N HIS A 398 13.12 -12.63 -3.42
CA HIS A 398 11.89 -11.82 -3.34
C HIS A 398 11.36 -11.65 -1.90
N PHE A 399 11.94 -12.35 -0.92
CA PHE A 399 11.48 -12.31 0.47
C PHE A 399 12.23 -11.26 1.29
N ASP A 400 11.66 -10.87 2.43
CA ASP A 400 12.47 -10.40 3.56
C ASP A 400 13.28 -11.59 4.11
N LYS A 401 14.50 -11.77 3.58
CA LYS A 401 15.39 -12.89 3.89
C LYS A 401 15.63 -13.07 5.39
N ALA A 402 15.83 -11.96 6.12
CA ALA A 402 16.09 -12.01 7.56
C ALA A 402 14.85 -12.49 8.33
N LYS A 403 13.66 -11.99 7.95
CA LYS A 403 12.40 -12.44 8.55
C LYS A 403 12.09 -13.88 8.18
N PHE A 404 12.31 -14.29 6.94
CA PHE A 404 12.16 -15.66 6.48
C PHE A 404 13.04 -16.64 7.29
N PHE A 405 14.32 -16.30 7.51
CA PHE A 405 15.20 -17.14 8.34
C PHE A 405 14.69 -17.25 9.77
N ARG A 406 14.20 -16.16 10.37
CA ARG A 406 13.58 -16.22 11.71
C ARG A 406 12.31 -17.08 11.75
N GLU A 407 11.47 -17.02 10.72
CA GLU A 407 10.27 -17.86 10.63
C GLU A 407 10.63 -19.34 10.47
N ALA A 408 11.65 -19.65 9.64
CA ALA A 408 12.16 -21.01 9.49
C ALA A 408 12.70 -21.57 10.82
N ALA A 409 13.44 -20.76 11.58
CA ALA A 409 13.97 -21.16 12.89
C ALA A 409 12.87 -21.44 13.93
N LYS A 410 11.69 -20.80 13.82
CA LYS A 410 10.56 -21.04 14.74
C LYS A 410 9.89 -22.39 14.51
N VAL A 411 9.89 -22.89 13.27
CA VAL A 411 9.14 -24.10 12.92
C VAL A 411 10.01 -25.35 12.84
N LEU A 412 11.32 -25.20 12.57
CA LEU A 412 12.27 -26.31 12.53
C LEU A 412 12.72 -26.71 13.94
N LYS A 413 13.05 -27.99 14.12
CA LYS A 413 13.79 -28.52 15.28
C LYS A 413 15.29 -28.47 15.04
N ILE A 414 16.05 -28.58 16.11
CA ILE A 414 17.52 -28.67 16.05
C ILE A 414 17.94 -29.84 15.16
N ARG A 415 18.94 -29.61 14.29
CA ARG A 415 19.47 -30.49 13.23
C ARG A 415 18.57 -30.66 12.00
N GLU A 416 17.41 -30.04 11.95
CA GLU A 416 16.59 -30.02 10.75
C GLU A 416 17.09 -28.95 9.77
N SER A 417 16.80 -29.13 8.48
CA SER A 417 17.50 -28.41 7.41
C SER A 417 16.63 -27.35 6.74
N LEU A 418 17.24 -26.18 6.50
CA LEU A 418 16.79 -25.16 5.56
C LEU A 418 17.67 -25.24 4.30
N ILE A 419 17.05 -25.36 3.14
CA ILE A 419 17.74 -25.40 1.85
C ILE A 419 17.14 -24.34 0.94
N PHE A 420 17.99 -23.56 0.29
CA PHE A 420 17.51 -22.51 -0.61
C PHE A 420 18.47 -22.25 -1.75
N THR A 421 17.94 -21.67 -2.82
CA THR A 421 18.74 -21.00 -3.85
C THR A 421 18.54 -19.50 -3.82
N ASP A 422 19.58 -18.74 -4.19
CA ASP A 422 19.55 -17.29 -4.13
C ASP A 422 20.52 -16.62 -5.11
N VAL A 423 20.23 -15.37 -5.46
CA VAL A 423 21.13 -14.48 -6.19
C VAL A 423 21.96 -13.68 -5.18
N VAL A 424 23.28 -13.81 -5.25
CA VAL A 424 24.24 -13.21 -4.33
C VAL A 424 25.10 -12.18 -5.07
N LEU A 425 25.33 -11.03 -4.44
CA LEU A 425 26.28 -10.05 -4.95
C LEU A 425 27.71 -10.51 -4.66
N ARG A 426 28.56 -10.47 -5.69
CA ARG A 426 30.00 -10.65 -5.49
C ARG A 426 30.61 -9.41 -4.82
N PRO A 427 31.71 -9.57 -4.05
CA PRO A 427 32.45 -8.44 -3.51
C PRO A 427 32.81 -7.43 -4.61
N ASN A 428 32.80 -6.13 -4.27
CA ASN A 428 33.14 -5.03 -5.18
C ASN A 428 32.21 -4.85 -6.40
N SER A 429 30.98 -5.38 -6.34
CA SER A 429 29.98 -5.16 -7.38
C SER A 429 29.66 -3.65 -7.53
N PRO A 430 29.69 -3.08 -8.74
CA PRO A 430 29.36 -1.68 -8.98
C PRO A 430 27.92 -1.32 -8.56
N ALA A 431 27.69 -0.06 -8.19
CA ALA A 431 26.36 0.41 -7.76
C ALA A 431 25.26 0.20 -8.82
N TRP A 432 25.60 0.24 -10.11
CA TRP A 432 24.64 0.02 -11.20
C TRP A 432 24.06 -1.41 -11.21
N VAL A 433 24.81 -2.41 -10.71
CA VAL A 433 24.33 -3.80 -10.60
C VAL A 433 23.12 -3.88 -9.68
N ARG A 434 23.16 -3.17 -8.54
CA ARG A 434 22.05 -3.08 -7.59
C ARG A 434 20.83 -2.40 -8.23
N VAL A 435 21.05 -1.38 -9.06
CA VAL A 435 19.97 -0.76 -9.84
C VAL A 435 19.35 -1.75 -10.82
N CYS A 436 20.15 -2.59 -11.49
CA CYS A 436 19.63 -3.64 -12.37
C CYS A 436 18.82 -4.71 -11.61
N LEU A 437 19.31 -5.19 -10.47
CA LEU A 437 18.55 -6.13 -9.62
C LEU A 437 17.24 -5.50 -9.15
N CYS A 438 17.24 -4.20 -8.85
CA CYS A 438 16.00 -3.47 -8.60
C CYS A 438 15.10 -3.47 -9.82
N ALA A 439 15.59 -3.14 -11.01
CA ALA A 439 14.75 -3.21 -12.21
C ALA A 439 14.09 -4.59 -12.42
N MET A 440 14.67 -5.66 -11.87
CA MET A 440 14.17 -7.05 -11.90
C MET A 440 13.27 -7.46 -10.71
N ASP A 441 12.77 -6.50 -9.93
CA ASP A 441 11.91 -6.76 -8.75
C ASP A 441 12.59 -7.53 -7.60
N ILE A 442 13.92 -7.42 -7.51
CA ILE A 442 14.69 -7.85 -6.34
C ILE A 442 14.91 -6.62 -5.43
N PRO A 443 14.34 -6.57 -4.22
CA PRO A 443 14.46 -5.44 -3.32
C PRO A 443 15.91 -5.20 -2.90
N MET A 444 16.33 -3.93 -2.80
CA MET A 444 17.68 -3.54 -2.34
C MET A 444 18.06 -4.18 -1.00
N SER A 445 17.09 -4.35 -0.09
CA SER A 445 17.29 -4.99 1.21
C SER A 445 17.72 -6.45 1.11
N GLY A 446 17.44 -7.12 -0.02
CA GLY A 446 17.83 -8.51 -0.29
C GLY A 446 19.14 -8.65 -1.07
N HIS A 447 19.83 -7.55 -1.41
CA HIS A 447 21.08 -7.58 -2.17
C HIS A 447 22.27 -7.88 -1.26
N TRP A 448 22.35 -9.13 -0.84
CA TRP A 448 23.35 -9.62 0.10
C TRP A 448 24.53 -10.26 -0.61
N THR A 449 25.70 -10.10 0.00
CA THR A 449 26.92 -10.87 -0.24
C THR A 449 26.84 -12.20 0.50
N GLU A 450 27.75 -13.12 0.19
CA GLU A 450 27.89 -14.39 0.93
C GLU A 450 28.09 -14.15 2.43
N GLN A 451 28.92 -13.17 2.80
CA GLN A 451 29.20 -12.88 4.20
C GLN A 451 27.95 -12.42 4.95
N GLU A 452 27.16 -11.53 4.36
CA GLU A 452 25.89 -11.06 4.94
C GLU A 452 24.90 -12.22 5.11
N HIS A 453 24.80 -13.11 4.13
CA HIS A 453 23.99 -14.33 4.24
C HIS A 453 24.42 -15.22 5.42
N ARG A 454 25.72 -15.47 5.55
CA ARG A 454 26.26 -16.31 6.63
C ARG A 454 25.99 -15.69 8.00
N THR A 455 26.20 -14.39 8.14
CA THR A 455 25.92 -13.65 9.38
C THR A 455 24.44 -13.72 9.73
N GLN A 456 23.53 -13.44 8.78
CA GLN A 456 22.09 -13.45 9.02
C GLN A 456 21.55 -14.86 9.34
N LEU A 457 22.08 -15.91 8.73
CA LEU A 457 21.76 -17.29 9.09
C LEU A 457 22.22 -17.63 10.51
N GLN A 458 23.43 -17.23 10.88
CA GLN A 458 23.96 -17.43 12.23
C GLN A 458 23.14 -16.68 13.29
N GLU A 459 22.76 -15.43 13.00
CA GLU A 459 21.86 -14.61 13.83
C GLU A 459 20.45 -15.19 13.95
N ALA A 460 20.04 -16.06 13.03
CA ALA A 460 18.78 -16.80 13.12
C ALA A 460 18.93 -18.19 13.79
N GLY A 461 20.15 -18.57 14.20
CA GLY A 461 20.44 -19.85 14.86
C GLY A 461 20.83 -20.99 13.92
N PHE A 462 21.03 -20.72 12.64
CA PHE A 462 21.45 -21.70 11.64
C PHE A 462 22.96 -21.79 11.50
N ARG A 463 23.44 -22.99 11.19
CA ARG A 463 24.82 -23.24 10.75
C ARG A 463 24.81 -23.70 9.29
N VAL A 464 25.53 -23.00 8.43
CA VAL A 464 25.70 -23.40 7.02
C VAL A 464 26.54 -24.67 6.96
N THR A 465 25.98 -25.74 6.39
CA THR A 465 26.67 -27.02 6.18
C THR A 465 27.17 -27.19 4.75
N SER A 466 26.58 -26.48 3.78
CA SER A 466 26.97 -26.52 2.37
C SER A 466 26.69 -25.18 1.70
N TRP A 467 27.60 -24.76 0.83
CA TRP A 467 27.49 -23.55 0.01
C TRP A 467 28.09 -23.85 -1.36
N LYS A 468 27.26 -23.84 -2.41
CA LYS A 468 27.66 -24.23 -3.76
C LYS A 468 27.24 -23.15 -4.75
N SER A 469 28.16 -22.67 -5.57
CA SER A 469 27.81 -21.89 -6.75
C SER A 469 27.25 -22.84 -7.83
N LEU A 470 26.14 -22.44 -8.45
CA LEU A 470 25.55 -23.12 -9.60
C LEU A 470 25.91 -22.45 -10.94
N GLU A 471 26.70 -21.36 -10.89
CA GLU A 471 27.23 -20.72 -12.09
C GLU A 471 28.27 -21.63 -12.79
N PRO A 472 28.39 -21.55 -14.13
CA PRO A 472 27.72 -20.62 -15.04
C PRO A 472 26.34 -21.08 -15.51
N PHE A 473 25.73 -22.10 -14.91
CA PHE A 473 24.61 -22.81 -15.52
C PHE A 473 23.23 -22.19 -15.23
N VAL A 474 23.12 -21.11 -14.45
CA VAL A 474 21.82 -20.49 -14.12
C VAL A 474 21.69 -19.11 -14.74
N LEU A 475 22.56 -18.16 -14.37
CA LEU A 475 22.43 -16.76 -14.79
C LEU A 475 23.05 -16.51 -16.16
N GLN A 476 24.27 -16.99 -16.44
CA GLN A 476 24.94 -16.68 -17.73
C GLN A 476 24.12 -16.99 -19.00
N PRO A 477 23.29 -18.04 -19.07
CA PRO A 477 22.46 -18.31 -20.25
C PRO A 477 21.38 -17.25 -20.48
N SER A 478 20.92 -16.59 -19.42
CA SER A 478 19.76 -15.67 -19.45
C SER A 478 20.14 -14.20 -19.20
N PHE A 479 21.33 -13.92 -18.66
CA PHE A 479 21.77 -12.58 -18.24
C PHE A 479 22.93 -12.08 -19.10
N PRO A 480 23.00 -10.76 -19.37
CA PRO A 480 24.16 -10.16 -20.02
C PRO A 480 25.45 -10.44 -19.24
N ARG A 481 26.54 -10.81 -19.92
CA ARG A 481 27.83 -11.12 -19.29
C ARG A 481 28.33 -10.02 -18.35
N ALA A 482 28.13 -8.75 -18.72
CA ALA A 482 28.51 -7.59 -17.92
C ALA A 482 27.80 -7.54 -16.55
N LEU A 483 26.57 -8.08 -16.46
CA LEU A 483 25.81 -8.19 -15.22
C LEU A 483 26.15 -9.49 -14.49
N ALA A 484 26.14 -10.62 -15.19
CA ALA A 484 26.36 -11.95 -14.62
C ALA A 484 27.73 -12.08 -13.91
N GLN A 485 28.77 -11.41 -14.38
CA GLN A 485 30.10 -11.44 -13.75
C GLN A 485 30.14 -10.86 -12.32
N HIS A 486 29.14 -10.05 -11.94
CA HIS A 486 29.02 -9.44 -10.61
C HIS A 486 28.06 -10.21 -9.69
N LEU A 487 27.40 -11.23 -10.21
CA LEU A 487 26.43 -12.04 -9.49
C LEU A 487 26.96 -13.46 -9.31
N ASP A 488 26.46 -14.12 -8.30
CA ASP A 488 26.54 -15.56 -8.15
C ASP A 488 25.13 -16.10 -7.92
N TYR A 489 24.88 -17.33 -8.33
CA TYR A 489 23.64 -18.04 -8.03
C TYR A 489 23.99 -19.25 -7.19
N VAL A 490 23.60 -19.22 -5.93
CA VAL A 490 24.06 -20.17 -4.92
C VAL A 490 22.97 -21.16 -4.53
N LEU A 491 23.39 -22.36 -4.15
CA LEU A 491 22.62 -23.37 -3.44
C LEU A 491 23.23 -23.53 -2.05
N VAL A 492 22.41 -23.27 -1.03
CA VAL A 492 22.84 -23.28 0.36
C VAL A 492 22.03 -24.29 1.14
N LYS A 493 22.72 -25.09 1.96
CA LYS A 493 22.11 -25.93 2.99
C LYS A 493 22.59 -25.44 4.35
N ALA A 494 21.63 -25.16 5.22
CA ALA A 494 21.87 -24.78 6.59
C ALA A 494 21.05 -25.66 7.53
N GLU A 495 21.58 -25.96 8.71
CA GLU A 495 20.89 -26.73 9.74
C GLU A 495 20.64 -25.84 10.94
N LEU A 496 19.44 -25.96 11.52
CA LEU A 496 19.15 -25.24 12.76
C LEU A 496 20.02 -25.84 13.87
N TYR A 497 20.97 -25.06 14.39
CA TYR A 497 21.92 -25.54 15.39
C TYR A 497 21.51 -25.13 16.80
N GLN A 498 20.88 -23.96 16.94
CA GLN A 498 20.40 -23.44 18.20
C GLN A 498 19.06 -22.73 18.01
N VAL A 499 18.14 -22.92 18.95
CA VAL A 499 16.95 -22.07 19.07
C VAL A 499 17.34 -20.89 19.95
N LEU A 500 17.25 -19.67 19.41
CA LEU A 500 17.58 -18.48 20.18
C LEU A 500 16.53 -18.26 21.26
N ALA A 501 16.97 -18.31 22.52
CA ALA A 501 16.12 -18.03 23.66
C ALA A 501 15.63 -16.58 23.59
N LYS A 502 14.31 -16.41 23.61
CA LYS A 502 13.71 -15.09 23.78
C LYS A 502 13.63 -14.76 25.27
N PRO A 503 13.79 -13.49 25.66
CA PRO A 503 13.42 -13.08 27.01
C PRO A 503 11.94 -13.43 27.27
N SER A 504 11.61 -13.85 28.49
CA SER A 504 10.24 -14.16 28.86
C SER A 504 9.44 -12.88 29.14
N ALA A 505 8.17 -12.88 28.75
CA ALA A 505 7.23 -11.82 29.08
C ALA A 505 5.95 -12.42 29.68
N ALA A 506 5.57 -11.92 30.85
CA ALA A 506 4.29 -12.26 31.48
C ALA A 506 3.25 -11.19 31.12
N VAL A 507 2.13 -11.61 30.56
CA VAL A 507 0.95 -10.76 30.33
C VAL A 507 -0.11 -11.15 31.34
N ILE A 508 -0.47 -10.23 32.24
CA ILE A 508 -1.51 -10.48 33.27
C ILE A 508 -2.85 -9.99 32.73
N GLY A 509 -3.77 -10.94 32.52
CA GLY A 509 -5.10 -10.74 31.95
C GLY A 509 -5.16 -11.00 30.44
N SER A 510 -6.12 -11.82 30.02
CA SER A 510 -6.39 -12.23 28.64
C SER A 510 -7.56 -11.44 28.01
N GLY A 511 -7.79 -10.21 28.48
CA GLY A 511 -8.68 -9.24 27.82
C GLY A 511 -8.13 -8.76 26.47
N MET A 512 -8.86 -7.91 25.73
CA MET A 512 -8.42 -7.40 24.41
C MET A 512 -7.01 -6.77 24.47
N SER A 513 -6.74 -5.91 25.45
CA SER A 513 -5.44 -5.27 25.62
C SER A 513 -4.34 -6.28 25.92
N GLY A 514 -4.62 -7.29 26.76
CA GLY A 514 -3.68 -8.35 27.09
C GLY A 514 -3.37 -9.24 25.89
N LEU A 515 -4.37 -9.67 25.14
CA LEU A 515 -4.17 -10.46 23.92
C LEU A 515 -3.44 -9.67 22.82
N ILE A 516 -3.74 -8.38 22.66
CA ILE A 516 -2.99 -7.50 21.75
C ILE A 516 -1.54 -7.37 22.21
N ALA A 517 -1.30 -7.13 23.51
CA ALA A 517 0.04 -7.03 24.06
C ALA A 517 0.82 -8.34 23.87
N ALA A 518 0.20 -9.49 24.14
CA ALA A 518 0.80 -10.80 23.91
C ALA A 518 1.12 -11.02 22.43
N HIS A 519 0.19 -10.67 21.53
CA HIS A 519 0.39 -10.77 20.10
C HIS A 519 1.54 -9.90 19.58
N LEU A 520 1.71 -8.69 20.13
CA LEU A 520 2.82 -7.81 19.77
C LEU A 520 4.15 -8.28 20.38
N LEU A 521 4.13 -8.76 21.63
CA LEU A 521 5.32 -9.21 22.35
C LEU A 521 5.85 -10.55 21.86
N GLN A 522 5.02 -11.44 21.31
CA GLN A 522 5.46 -12.77 20.86
C GLN A 522 6.58 -12.72 19.79
N GLU A 523 6.71 -11.61 19.07
CA GLU A 523 7.79 -11.43 18.10
C GLU A 523 9.16 -11.40 18.78
N THR A 524 9.23 -10.77 19.95
CA THR A 524 10.48 -10.46 20.68
C THR A 524 10.64 -11.26 21.98
N HIS A 525 9.56 -11.77 22.55
CA HIS A 525 9.52 -12.46 23.84
C HIS A 525 8.87 -13.84 23.74
N ASP A 526 9.20 -14.72 24.68
CA ASP A 526 8.39 -15.90 24.98
C ASP A 526 7.27 -15.50 25.96
N VAL A 527 6.04 -15.43 25.45
CA VAL A 527 4.92 -14.80 26.17
C VAL A 527 4.10 -15.85 26.90
N ILE A 528 3.96 -15.67 28.22
CA ILE A 528 3.04 -16.43 29.06
C ILE A 528 1.91 -15.50 29.49
N ILE A 529 0.67 -15.92 29.23
CA ILE A 529 -0.52 -15.18 29.65
C ILE A 529 -1.02 -15.77 30.95
N TYR A 530 -1.13 -14.94 31.99
CA TYR A 530 -1.70 -15.30 33.28
C TYR A 530 -3.12 -14.76 33.39
N GLU A 531 -4.05 -15.58 33.84
CA GLU A 531 -5.43 -15.18 34.09
C GLU A 531 -5.82 -15.55 35.52
N ALA A 532 -6.68 -14.74 36.14
CA ALA A 532 -7.13 -15.01 37.51
C ALA A 532 -8.12 -16.19 37.56
N GLY A 533 -8.86 -16.40 36.47
CA GLY A 533 -9.81 -17.49 36.33
C GLY A 533 -9.26 -18.67 35.51
N PRO A 534 -9.90 -19.84 35.58
CA PRO A 534 -9.54 -21.02 34.79
C PRO A 534 -9.85 -20.87 33.29
N LYS A 535 -10.52 -19.78 32.89
CA LYS A 535 -10.96 -19.51 31.51
C LYS A 535 -10.42 -18.14 31.08
N CYS A 536 -10.05 -17.99 29.81
CA CYS A 536 -9.61 -16.70 29.27
C CYS A 536 -10.75 -15.67 29.30
N GLY A 537 -10.44 -14.40 29.54
CA GLY A 537 -11.41 -13.31 29.67
C GLY A 537 -11.98 -12.77 28.35
N LEU A 538 -11.35 -13.06 27.21
CA LEU A 538 -11.81 -12.63 25.88
C LEU A 538 -12.01 -13.81 24.91
N VAL A 539 -12.76 -14.81 25.35
CA VAL A 539 -13.22 -15.93 24.53
C VAL A 539 -14.74 -16.08 24.66
N GLY A 540 -15.39 -16.59 23.62
CA GLY A 540 -16.76 -17.06 23.74
C GLY A 540 -16.74 -18.34 24.56
N LEU A 541 -17.52 -18.40 25.64
CA LEU A 541 -17.54 -19.53 26.55
C LEU A 541 -18.94 -20.09 26.62
N GLN A 542 -19.08 -21.40 26.45
CA GLN A 542 -20.31 -22.08 26.81
C GLN A 542 -20.25 -22.42 28.31
N GLU A 543 -21.24 -21.97 29.08
CA GLU A 543 -21.43 -22.36 30.48
C GLU A 543 -22.66 -23.27 30.59
N GLU A 544 -22.45 -24.48 31.08
CA GLU A 544 -23.53 -25.41 31.37
C GLU A 544 -24.11 -25.09 32.76
N LEU A 545 -25.35 -24.62 32.80
CA LEU A 545 -26.03 -24.23 34.05
C LEU A 545 -26.57 -25.46 34.78
N THR A 546 -27.09 -26.41 34.02
CA THR A 546 -27.61 -27.71 34.45
C THR A 546 -27.45 -28.71 33.30
N PRO A 547 -27.41 -30.04 33.54
CA PRO A 547 -27.24 -31.03 32.48
C PRO A 547 -28.19 -30.82 31.30
N GLY A 548 -27.63 -30.58 30.11
CA GLY A 548 -28.40 -30.34 28.88
C GLY A 548 -28.92 -28.90 28.69
N VAL A 549 -28.58 -27.98 29.60
CA VAL A 549 -28.89 -26.55 29.49
C VAL A 549 -27.59 -25.76 29.57
N ALA A 550 -27.15 -25.28 28.41
CA ALA A 550 -25.97 -24.44 28.30
C ALA A 550 -26.31 -23.04 27.77
N VAL A 551 -25.54 -22.07 28.22
CA VAL A 551 -25.61 -20.68 27.77
C VAL A 551 -24.26 -20.30 27.20
N ASP A 552 -24.26 -19.84 25.96
CA ASP A 552 -23.09 -19.18 25.37
C ASP A 552 -22.97 -17.78 25.95
N VAL A 553 -21.86 -17.54 26.64
CA VAL A 553 -21.40 -16.24 27.12
C VAL A 553 -20.59 -15.60 25.98
N PRO A 554 -21.16 -14.63 25.24
CA PRO A 554 -20.45 -14.00 24.13
C PRO A 554 -19.31 -13.11 24.61
N LEU A 555 -18.35 -12.88 23.71
CA LEU A 555 -17.07 -12.15 23.84
C LEU A 555 -17.17 -10.65 24.25
N ARG A 556 -18.29 -10.19 24.82
CA ARG A 556 -18.90 -8.84 24.86
C ARG A 556 -19.87 -8.57 23.70
N PHE A 557 -20.87 -7.71 23.96
CA PHE A 557 -21.86 -7.27 22.98
C PHE A 557 -21.19 -6.71 21.71
N MET A 558 -21.38 -7.39 20.58
CA MET A 558 -20.84 -6.98 19.29
C MET A 558 -21.86 -6.12 18.55
N MET A 559 -21.62 -4.81 18.45
CA MET A 559 -22.43 -3.94 17.59
C MET A 559 -21.76 -3.68 16.23
N PRO A 560 -22.52 -3.59 15.13
CA PRO A 560 -22.01 -3.24 13.80
C PRO A 560 -21.13 -2.00 13.75
N HIS A 561 -21.38 -1.03 14.62
CA HIS A 561 -20.66 0.24 14.67
C HIS A 561 -19.33 0.16 15.41
N TYR A 562 -19.19 -0.78 16.35
CA TYR A 562 -17.99 -0.91 17.19
C TYR A 562 -17.04 -2.01 16.67
N TYR A 563 -17.60 -3.04 16.01
CA TYR A 563 -16.87 -4.24 15.57
C TYR A 563 -17.16 -4.60 14.11
N ARG A 564 -17.11 -3.60 13.22
CA ARG A 564 -17.47 -3.74 11.80
C ARG A 564 -16.71 -4.87 11.08
N HIS A 565 -15.40 -4.98 11.34
CA HIS A 565 -14.54 -5.98 10.70
C HIS A 565 -14.80 -7.40 11.22
N LEU A 566 -15.02 -7.55 12.53
CA LEU A 566 -15.32 -8.86 13.14
C LEU A 566 -16.62 -9.45 12.58
N LEU A 567 -17.67 -8.63 12.42
CA LEU A 567 -18.92 -9.06 11.81
C LEU A 567 -18.78 -9.36 10.31
N GLY A 568 -17.82 -8.73 9.64
CA GLY A 568 -17.43 -9.11 8.27
C GLY A 568 -16.86 -10.52 8.22
N VAL A 569 -15.89 -10.83 9.10
CA VAL A 569 -15.29 -12.16 9.21
C VAL A 569 -16.31 -13.23 9.59
N ILE A 570 -17.20 -12.95 10.54
CA ILE A 570 -18.26 -13.88 10.96
C ILE A 570 -19.20 -14.24 9.79
N ARG A 571 -19.54 -13.27 8.91
CA ARG A 571 -20.33 -13.53 7.71
C ARG A 571 -19.59 -14.36 6.69
N GLU A 572 -18.30 -14.09 6.49
CA GLU A 572 -17.46 -14.80 5.53
C GLU A 572 -17.21 -16.26 5.94
N LEU A 573 -17.19 -16.52 7.25
CA LEU A 573 -17.12 -17.86 7.83
C LEU A 573 -18.49 -18.56 7.93
N GLU A 574 -19.56 -17.95 7.42
CA GLU A 574 -20.94 -18.46 7.45
C GLU A 574 -21.44 -18.83 8.85
N ILE A 575 -20.92 -18.18 9.89
CA ILE A 575 -21.29 -18.47 11.28
C ILE A 575 -22.67 -17.84 11.57
N PRO A 576 -23.68 -18.62 11.99
CA PRO A 576 -25.01 -18.09 12.27
C PRO A 576 -25.00 -17.13 13.47
N VAL A 577 -25.59 -15.94 13.29
CA VAL A 577 -25.72 -14.92 14.34
C VAL A 577 -27.17 -14.64 14.69
N ARG A 578 -27.43 -14.37 15.97
CA ARG A 578 -28.77 -14.00 16.47
C ARG A 578 -28.77 -12.58 17.02
N ALA A 579 -29.70 -11.75 16.55
CA ALA A 579 -29.90 -10.42 17.11
C ALA A 579 -30.57 -10.53 18.50
N VAL A 580 -30.03 -9.79 19.48
CA VAL A 580 -30.58 -9.72 20.83
C VAL A 580 -31.10 -8.30 21.07
N PRO A 581 -32.40 -8.10 21.40
CA PRO A 581 -32.93 -6.80 21.73
C PRO A 581 -32.31 -6.29 23.04
N TYR A 582 -31.84 -5.04 23.04
CA TYR A 582 -31.29 -4.40 24.23
C TYR A 582 -31.71 -2.92 24.31
N ASN A 583 -31.60 -2.34 25.49
CA ASN A 583 -31.83 -0.91 25.75
C ASN A 583 -30.48 -0.24 26.04
N ALA A 584 -30.23 0.92 25.44
CA ALA A 584 -29.01 1.69 25.62
C ALA A 584 -29.33 3.08 26.15
N ALA A 585 -28.43 3.67 26.94
CA ALA A 585 -28.43 5.09 27.23
C ALA A 585 -27.14 5.73 26.69
N TYR A 586 -27.29 6.77 25.88
CA TYR A 586 -26.18 7.55 25.32
C TYR A 586 -26.14 8.92 25.96
N GLN A 587 -24.98 9.33 26.47
CA GLN A 587 -24.82 10.68 27.02
C GLN A 587 -24.17 11.60 25.97
N LYS A 588 -24.80 12.75 25.70
CA LYS A 588 -24.22 13.83 24.89
C LYS A 588 -24.27 15.13 25.70
N GLY A 589 -23.13 15.51 26.28
CA GLY A 589 -23.07 16.63 27.23
C GLY A 589 -23.87 16.33 28.50
N THR A 590 -24.77 17.24 28.89
CA THR A 590 -25.70 17.06 30.03
C THR A 590 -26.97 16.28 29.66
N SER A 591 -27.17 15.94 28.38
CA SER A 591 -28.35 15.22 27.92
C SER A 591 -28.11 13.71 27.81
N MET A 592 -29.10 12.91 28.24
CA MET A 592 -29.09 11.46 28.13
C MET A 592 -30.19 11.02 27.16
N LEU A 593 -29.81 10.33 26.09
CA LEU A 593 -30.69 9.77 25.08
C LEU A 593 -30.81 8.27 25.30
N MET A 594 -31.97 7.80 25.73
CA MET A 594 -32.27 6.37 25.76
C MET A 594 -32.73 5.89 24.39
N VAL A 595 -32.13 4.80 23.91
CA VAL A 595 -32.53 4.10 22.69
C VAL A 595 -32.96 2.70 23.08
N THR A 596 -34.25 2.42 22.92
CA THR A 596 -34.84 1.10 23.13
C THR A 596 -35.04 0.40 21.79
N SER A 597 -34.79 -0.90 21.74
CA SER A 597 -34.98 -1.71 20.52
C SER A 597 -36.45 -2.04 20.22
N THR A 598 -37.39 -1.61 21.07
CA THR A 598 -38.83 -1.79 20.90
C THR A 598 -39.55 -0.44 20.84
N SER A 599 -40.63 -0.37 20.06
CA SER A 599 -41.50 0.80 20.02
C SER A 599 -42.19 0.99 21.38
N TRP A 600 -42.47 2.23 21.79
CA TRP A 600 -43.19 2.51 23.05
C TRP A 600 -44.53 1.76 23.13
N SER A 601 -45.22 1.60 22.01
CA SER A 601 -46.46 0.81 21.91
C SER A 601 -46.23 -0.67 22.19
N GLU A 602 -45.18 -1.29 21.65
CA GLU A 602 -44.85 -2.70 21.97
C GLU A 602 -44.46 -2.90 23.43
N HIS A 603 -43.76 -1.93 24.02
CA HIS A 603 -43.41 -1.99 25.43
C HIS A 603 -44.68 -1.98 26.30
N ILE A 604 -45.64 -1.10 26.00
CA ILE A 604 -46.94 -1.04 26.68
C ILE A 604 -47.71 -2.36 26.48
N TRP A 605 -47.79 -2.89 25.26
CA TRP A 605 -48.45 -4.17 24.97
C TRP A 605 -47.82 -5.37 25.69
N GLN A 606 -46.48 -5.41 25.79
CA GLN A 606 -45.79 -6.43 26.54
C GLN A 606 -46.02 -6.33 28.05
N HIS A 607 -46.32 -5.14 28.57
CA HIS A 607 -46.68 -4.96 29.98
C HIS A 607 -48.17 -5.16 30.28
N LEU A 608 -49.04 -5.01 29.27
CA LEU A 608 -50.47 -5.36 29.38
C LEU A 608 -50.68 -6.84 29.71
N LYS A 609 -49.76 -7.75 29.32
CA LYS A 609 -49.81 -9.17 29.72
C LYS A 609 -49.64 -9.38 31.23
N TYR A 610 -49.11 -8.39 31.95
CA TYR A 610 -48.97 -8.42 33.41
C TYR A 610 -50.17 -7.79 34.14
N VAL A 611 -51.09 -7.13 33.43
CA VAL A 611 -52.32 -6.54 34.01
C VAL A 611 -53.19 -7.58 34.72
N PRO A 612 -53.38 -8.81 34.23
CA PRO A 612 -54.12 -9.84 34.97
C PRO A 612 -53.45 -10.20 36.31
N TYR A 613 -52.11 -10.13 36.38
CA TYR A 613 -51.35 -10.42 37.60
C TYR A 613 -51.40 -9.27 38.59
N LEU A 614 -51.35 -8.01 38.11
CA LEU A 614 -51.58 -6.81 38.92
C LEU A 614 -53.02 -6.75 39.44
N ALA A 615 -54.01 -7.14 38.63
CA ALA A 615 -55.40 -7.28 39.06
C ALA A 615 -55.56 -8.39 40.12
N LYS A 616 -54.88 -9.53 39.96
CA LYS A 616 -54.84 -10.60 40.98
C LYS A 616 -54.19 -10.11 42.28
N LEU A 617 -53.10 -9.36 42.21
CA LEU A 617 -52.43 -8.77 43.36
C LEU A 617 -53.32 -7.74 44.06
N MET A 618 -53.98 -6.86 43.31
CA MET A 618 -54.94 -5.89 43.83
C MET A 618 -56.15 -6.57 44.47
N PHE A 619 -56.70 -7.63 43.85
CA PHE A 619 -57.79 -8.43 44.41
C PHE A 619 -57.36 -9.12 45.72
N THR A 620 -56.13 -9.62 45.78
CA THR A 620 -55.57 -10.25 47.00
C THR A 620 -55.31 -9.21 48.11
N VAL A 621 -54.88 -8.00 47.76
CA VAL A 621 -54.58 -6.93 48.72
C VAL A 621 -55.85 -6.23 49.23
N PHE A 622 -56.91 -6.12 48.42
CA PHE A 622 -58.14 -5.41 48.78
C PHE A 622 -59.29 -6.30 49.27
N LEU A 623 -59.32 -7.60 48.97
CA LEU A 623 -60.38 -8.52 49.41
C LEU A 623 -59.92 -9.60 50.40
N CYS A 624 -58.62 -9.67 50.72
CA CYS A 624 -58.12 -10.40 51.90
C CYS A 624 -57.81 -9.45 53.08
N LYS A 625 -58.75 -8.56 53.37
CA LYS A 625 -58.89 -7.94 54.69
C LYS A 625 -60.15 -8.47 55.37
#